data_AF-A0A2I0CZF4-F1
#
_entry.id   AF-A0A2I0CZF4-F1
#
_cell.length_a   1.000
_cell.length_b   1.000
_cell.length_c   1.000
_cell.angle_alpha   90.00
_cell.angle_beta   90.00
_cell.angle_gamma   90.00
#
_symmetry.space_group_name_H-M   'P 1'
#
loop_
_entity.id
_entity.type
_entity.pdbx_description
1 polymer ?
#
loop_
_entity_poly.entity_id
_entity_poly.type
_entity_poly.pdbx_seq_one_letter_code
_entity_poly.pdbx_strand_id
1 'polypeptide(L)' 'MSHAHVRPFEISAAIITVSTTRTRENDTSGKAIEQILRENKIPVTYYTIVSDQVEKIRDAWFKAMKQANCII' A
#
# COMPACT_ATOMS: atom_id res chain seq x y z
N MET A 1 38.19 -10.28 4.19
CA MET A 1 36.88 -10.53 4.81
C MET A 1 35.85 -9.70 4.07
N SER A 2 34.88 -10.33 3.40
CA SER A 2 33.95 -9.64 2.51
C SER A 2 32.85 -8.95 3.31
N HIS A 3 32.79 -7.61 3.26
CA HIS A 3 31.68 -6.84 3.80
C HIS A 3 30.53 -6.82 2.78
N ALA A 4 29.76 -7.90 2.73
CA ALA A 4 28.48 -7.89 2.04
C ALA A 4 27.48 -7.04 2.86
N HIS A 5 27.52 -5.72 2.67
CA HIS A 5 26.59 -4.77 3.32
C HIS A 5 25.14 -4.86 2.79
N VAL A 6 24.83 -5.82 1.93
CA VAL A 6 23.51 -6.02 1.36
C VAL A 6 22.74 -6.99 2.25
N ARG A 7 21.86 -6.43 3.10
CA ARG A 7 20.86 -7.21 3.82
C ARG A 7 19.55 -7.24 3.00
N PRO A 8 18.91 -8.41 2.84
CA PRO A 8 17.57 -8.47 2.29
C PRO A 8 16.64 -7.59 3.11
N PHE A 9 15.95 -6.66 2.45
CA PHE A 9 14.92 -5.83 3.06
C PHE A 9 13.58 -6.25 2.49
N GLU A 10 12.75 -6.86 3.31
CA GLU A 10 11.41 -7.30 2.89
C GLU A 10 10.49 -6.09 2.81
N ILE A 11 9.91 -5.89 1.63
CA ILE A 11 8.90 -4.85 1.41
C ILE A 11 7.53 -5.41 1.79
N SER A 12 6.78 -4.67 2.60
CA SER A 12 5.35 -4.88 2.82
C SER A 12 4.61 -3.62 2.39
N ALA A 13 3.57 -3.80 1.58
CA ALA A 13 2.87 -2.72 0.91
C ALA A 13 1.50 -2.43 1.54
N ALA A 14 1.14 -1.15 1.55
CA ALA A 14 -0.20 -0.68 1.81
C ALA A 14 -0.72 0.09 0.59
N ILE A 15 -2.01 -0.05 0.30
CA ILE A 15 -2.67 0.64 -0.81
C ILE A 15 -3.75 1.57 -0.23
N ILE A 16 -3.68 2.85 -0.57
CA ILE A 16 -4.67 3.86 -0.19
C ILE A 16 -5.28 4.47 -1.45
N THR A 17 -6.44 3.98 -1.86
CA THR A 17 -7.17 4.60 -2.96
C THR A 17 -7.88 5.85 -2.46
N VAL A 18 -7.52 7.01 -3.03
CA VAL A 18 -8.19 8.28 -2.76
C VAL A 18 -9.27 8.51 -3.81
N SER A 19 -10.53 8.26 -3.44
CA SER A 19 -11.68 8.55 -4.29
C SER A 19 -12.98 8.53 -3.51
N THR A 20 -13.84 9.51 -3.77
CA THR A 20 -15.15 9.64 -3.12
C THR A 20 -16.21 8.68 -3.72
N THR A 21 -15.99 8.18 -4.95
CA THR A 21 -16.98 7.35 -5.66
C THR A 21 -16.57 5.90 -5.80
N ARG A 22 -15.31 5.55 -5.48
CA ARG A 22 -14.83 4.17 -5.58
C ARG A 22 -15.29 3.33 -4.41
N THR A 23 -15.50 2.06 -4.71
CA THR A 23 -15.73 0.96 -3.77
C THR A 23 -14.72 -0.14 -4.05
N ARG A 24 -14.62 -1.14 -3.16
CA ARG A 24 -13.69 -2.26 -3.36
C ARG A 24 -13.99 -3.00 -4.67
N GLU A 25 -15.24 -3.02 -5.13
CA GLU A 25 -15.67 -3.68 -6.36
C GLU A 25 -15.19 -2.93 -7.60
N ASN A 26 -15.26 -1.60 -7.60
CA ASN A 26 -14.99 -0.79 -8.79
C ASN A 26 -13.61 -0.08 -8.76
N ASP A 27 -12.80 -0.30 -7.73
CA ASP A 27 -11.45 0.24 -7.60
C ASP A 27 -10.45 -0.48 -8.52
N THR A 28 -10.49 -0.14 -9.81
CA THR A 28 -9.64 -0.74 -10.84
C THR A 28 -8.16 -0.47 -10.60
N SER A 29 -7.80 0.73 -10.14
CA SER A 29 -6.40 1.12 -9.92
C SER A 29 -5.82 0.41 -8.70
N GLY A 30 -6.53 0.42 -7.57
CA GLY A 30 -6.08 -0.29 -6.38
C GLY A 30 -5.94 -1.80 -6.61
N LYS A 31 -6.86 -2.41 -7.36
CA LYS A 31 -6.75 -3.82 -7.79
C LYS A 31 -5.57 -4.08 -8.71
N ALA A 32 -5.28 -3.18 -9.65
CA ALA A 32 -4.14 -3.31 -10.54
C ALA A 32 -2.82 -3.26 -9.74
N ILE A 33 -2.71 -2.35 -8.78
CA ILE A 33 -1.54 -2.26 -7.89
C ILE A 33 -1.41 -3.54 -7.05
N GLU A 34 -2.50 -3.99 -6.42
CA GLU A 34 -2.52 -5.22 -5.63
C GLU A 34 -2.09 -6.45 -6.45
N GLN A 35 -2.55 -6.54 -7.70
CA GLN A 35 -2.16 -7.59 -8.64
C GLN A 35 -0.65 -7.56 -8.93
N ILE A 36 -0.10 -6.39 -9.29
CA ILE A 36 1.32 -6.23 -9.61
C ILE A 36 2.19 -6.61 -8.41
N LEU A 37 1.82 -6.17 -7.20
CA LEU A 37 2.53 -6.50 -5.97
C LEU A 37 2.49 -8.01 -5.69
N ARG A 38 1.31 -8.63 -5.84
CA ARG A 38 1.13 -10.07 -5.64
C ARG A 38 1.97 -10.88 -6.62
N GLU A 39 2.00 -10.50 -7.90
CA GLU A 39 2.82 -11.15 -8.93
C GLU A 39 4.32 -11.08 -8.62
N ASN A 40 4.76 -10.00 -7.96
CA ASN A 40 6.13 -9.81 -7.50
C ASN A 40 6.40 -10.33 -6.07
N LYS A 41 5.44 -11.07 -5.49
CA LYS A 41 5.54 -11.64 -4.12
C LYS A 41 5.74 -10.58 -3.02
N ILE A 42 5.27 -9.36 -3.24
CA ILE A 42 5.26 -8.30 -2.24
C ILE A 42 3.91 -8.38 -1.51
N PRO A 43 3.88 -8.67 -0.19
CA PRO A 43 2.65 -8.76 0.57
C PRO A 43 1.97 -7.39 0.68
N VAL A 44 0.67 -7.34 0.37
CA VAL A 44 -0.19 -6.20 0.69
C VAL A 44 -0.80 -6.43 2.08
N THR A 45 -0.32 -5.71 3.08
CA THR A 45 -0.75 -5.87 4.48
C THR A 45 -1.89 -4.92 4.87
N TYR A 46 -2.15 -3.91 4.05
CA TYR A 46 -3.24 -2.96 4.27
C TYR A 46 -3.82 -2.46 2.95
N TYR A 47 -5.14 -2.33 2.88
CA TYR A 47 -5.83 -1.72 1.75
C TYR A 47 -7.01 -0.92 2.27
N THR A 48 -7.12 0.33 1.84
CA THR A 48 -8.28 1.16 2.16
C THR A 48 -8.65 2.07 1.01
N ILE A 49 -9.92 2.48 1.00
CA ILE A 49 -10.43 3.52 0.12
C ILE A 49 -10.91 4.67 1.00
N VAL A 50 -10.49 5.89 0.69
CA VAL A 50 -10.90 7.10 1.43
C VAL A 50 -11.35 8.20 0.47
N SER A 51 -12.22 9.09 0.93
CA SER A 51 -12.62 10.28 0.18
C SER A 51 -11.47 11.25 0.01
N ASP A 52 -11.57 12.11 -1.00
CA ASP A 52 -10.58 13.17 -1.29
C ASP A 52 -10.67 14.33 -0.29
N GLN A 53 -10.25 14.05 0.95
CA GLN A 53 -10.21 14.97 2.08
C GLN A 53 -8.88 14.80 2.79
N VAL A 54 -8.15 15.89 3.02
CA VAL A 54 -6.80 15.88 3.59
C VAL A 54 -6.74 15.12 4.92
N GLU A 55 -7.75 15.30 5.77
CA GLU A 55 -7.86 14.64 7.08
C GLU A 55 -8.00 13.12 6.91
N LYS A 56 -8.83 12.66 5.98
CA LYS A 56 -9.06 11.24 5.70
C LYS A 56 -7.82 10.56 5.12
N ILE A 57 -7.11 11.25 4.23
CA ILE A 57 -5.85 10.77 3.63
C ILE A 57 -4.79 10.63 4.73
N ARG A 58 -4.63 11.64 5.60
CA ARG A 58 -3.68 11.60 6.71
C ARG A 58 -3.98 10.46 7.68
N ASP A 59 -5.25 10.30 8.07
CA ASP A 59 -5.67 9.22 8.98
C ASP A 59 -5.38 7.83 8.39
N ALA A 60 -5.66 7.64 7.10
CA ALA A 60 -5.36 6.39 6.40
C ALA A 60 -3.86 6.13 6.34
N TRP A 61 -3.06 7.17 6.03
CA TRP A 61 -1.60 7.07 5.97
C TRP A 61 -1.00 6.68 7.33
N PHE A 62 -1.44 7.31 8.43
CA PHE A 62 -0.99 6.95 9.79
C PHE A 62 -1.33 5.50 10.16
N LYS A 63 -2.46 4.97 9.69
CA LYS A 63 -2.83 3.55 9.89
C LYS A 63 -2.00 2.62 9.02
N ALA A 64 -1.72 3.00 7.78
CA ALA A 64 -0.92 2.24 6.84
C ALA A 64 0.54 2.10 7.31
N MET A 65 1.14 3.17 7.83
CA MET A 65 2.51 3.15 8.36
C MET A 65 2.74 2.14 9.49
N LYS A 66 1.69 1.79 10.23
CA LYS A 66 1.80 0.79 11.32
C LYS A 66 1.85 -0.65 10.79
N GLN A 67 1.55 -0.86 9.52
CA GLN A 67 1.33 -2.18 8.90
C GLN A 67 2.25 -2.45 7.71
N ALA A 68 2.79 -1.41 7.07
CA ALA A 68 3.54 -1.50 5.83
C ALA A 68 4.73 -0.52 5.83
N ASN A 69 5.80 -0.89 5.11
CA ASN A 69 6.96 -0.03 4.89
C ASN A 69 7.00 0.62 3.48
N CYS A 70 6.08 0.23 2.61
CA CYS A 70 5.80 0.87 1.32
C CYS A 70 4.32 1.26 1.29
N ILE A 71 4.02 2.52 1.01
CA ILE A 71 2.65 3.02 0.92
C ILE A 71 2.46 3.59 -0.48
N ILE A 72 1.42 3.12 -1.16
CA ILE A 72 1.02 3.52 -2.51
C ILE A 72 -0.35 4.19 -2.43
#